data_AF-A0A087T6P3-F1
#
_entry.id   AF-A0A087T6P3-F1
#
_cell.length_a   1.000
_cell.length_b   1.000
_cell.length_c   1.000
_cell.angle_alpha   90.00
_cell.angle_beta   90.00
_cell.angle_gamma   90.00
#
_symmetry.space_group_name_H-M   'P 1'
#
loop_
_entity.id
_entity.type
_entity.pdbx_description
1 polymer ?
#
loop_
_entity_poly.entity_id
_entity_poly.type
_entity_poly.pdbx_seq_one_letter_code
_entity_poly.pdbx_strand_id
1 'polypeptide(L)'
;MSSLMAINNHLHTSSLIIKLQQLLDSSPSTPLTLQWVKAHNNNEGNEAADRLAKEAVNNPNTFHTQIPAPMSKLKSTLLCRGLYRWQQDWQNGDTGRRT
;
A
#
# COMPACT_ATOMS: atom_id res chain seq x y z
N MET A 1 9.83 -4.34 8.03
CA MET A 1 9.08 -5.37 8.77
C MET A 1 7.97 -5.86 7.85
N SER A 2 7.85 -7.17 7.62
CA SER A 2 6.73 -7.70 6.81
C SER A 2 5.41 -7.59 7.59
N SER A 3 4.27 -7.65 6.90
CA SER A 3 2.95 -7.60 7.55
C SER A 3 2.76 -8.73 8.58
N LEU A 4 3.28 -9.93 8.31
CA LEU A 4 3.25 -11.05 9.26
C LEU A 4 4.09 -10.77 10.51
N MET A 5 5.28 -10.19 10.35
CA MET A 5 6.12 -9.79 11.49
C MET A 5 5.43 -8.71 12.33
N ALA A 6 4.74 -7.77 11.68
CA ALA A 6 3.99 -6.72 12.38
C ALA A 6 2.83 -7.30 13.20
N ILE A 7 2.10 -8.28 12.67
CA ILE A 7 1.03 -8.99 13.40
C ILE A 7 1.60 -9.80 14.57
N ASN A 8 2.77 -10.42 14.41
CA ASN A 8 3.43 -11.17 15.50
C ASN A 8 4.06 -10.25 16.58
N ASN A 9 4.08 -8.93 16.37
CA ASN A 9 4.61 -7.99 17.35
C ASN A 9 3.48 -7.41 18.21
N HIS A 10 3.35 -7.89 19.46
CA HIS A 10 2.33 -7.43 20.41
C HIS A 10 2.53 -5.99 20.91
N LEU A 11 3.65 -5.33 20.59
CA LEU A 11 3.96 -3.94 20.95
C LEU A 11 3.76 -2.96 19.78
N HIS A 12 2.99 -3.35 18.77
CA HIS A 12 2.79 -2.54 17.58
C HIS A 12 1.84 -1.35 17.82
N THR A 13 2.12 -0.18 17.24
CA THR A 13 1.37 1.06 17.50
C THR A 13 0.15 1.26 16.58
N SER A 14 0.09 0.58 15.43
CA SER A 14 -1.03 0.75 14.48
C SER A 14 -2.32 0.16 15.03
N SER A 15 -3.37 0.99 15.10
CA SER A 15 -4.72 0.61 15.52
C SER A 15 -5.31 -0.56 14.71
N LEU A 16 -5.00 -0.63 13.40
CA LEU A 16 -5.44 -1.72 12.53
C LEU A 16 -4.81 -3.05 12.97
N ILE A 17 -3.50 -3.07 13.20
CA ILE A 17 -2.78 -4.27 13.64
C ILE A 17 -3.25 -4.72 15.02
N ILE A 18 -3.45 -3.79 15.97
CA ILE A 18 -4.00 -4.09 17.29
C ILE A 18 -5.38 -4.72 17.18
N LYS A 19 -6.26 -4.16 16.33
CA LYS A 19 -7.60 -4.71 16.10
C LYS A 19 -7.56 -6.10 15.47
N LEU A 20 -6.64 -6.34 14.52
CA LEU A 20 -6.44 -7.67 13.94
C LEU A 20 -5.96 -8.68 14.98
N GLN A 21 -5.00 -8.31 15.83
CA GLN A 21 -4.51 -9.18 16.93
C GLN A 21 -5.67 -9.56 17.85
N GLN A 22 -6.50 -8.61 18.27
CA GLN A 22 -7.68 -8.87 19.09
C GLN A 22 -8.68 -9.83 18.42
N LEU A 23 -8.90 -9.70 17.12
CA LEU A 23 -9.78 -10.60 16.35
C LEU A 23 -9.21 -12.02 16.24
N LEU A 24 -7.89 -12.13 16.14
CA LEU A 24 -7.21 -13.42 16.15
C LEU A 24 -7.30 -14.09 17.53
N ASP A 25 -7.09 -13.32 18.60
CA ASP A 25 -7.13 -13.80 19.99
C ASP A 25 -8.57 -14.18 20.43
N SER A 26 -9.58 -13.49 19.90
CA SER A 26 -10.99 -13.75 20.23
C SER A 26 -11.66 -14.84 19.39
N SER A 27 -11.00 -15.35 18.35
CA SER A 27 -11.56 -16.39 17.50
C SER A 27 -11.61 -17.75 18.22
N PRO A 28 -12.79 -18.35 18.43
CA PRO A 28 -12.92 -19.58 19.21
C PRO A 28 -12.48 -20.81 18.40
N SER A 29 -11.50 -21.54 18.93
CA SER A 29 -11.25 -22.98 18.72
C SER A 29 -10.60 -23.52 17.43
N THR A 30 -10.13 -22.71 16.48
CA THR A 30 -9.30 -23.23 15.37
C THR A 30 -7.90 -22.63 15.38
N PRO A 31 -6.82 -23.44 15.43
CA PRO A 31 -5.47 -22.92 15.29
C PRO A 31 -5.31 -22.33 13.88
N LEU A 32 -5.28 -21.00 13.79
CA LEU A 32 -5.13 -20.28 12.54
C LEU A 32 -3.65 -20.09 12.22
N THR A 33 -3.23 -20.56 11.05
CA THR A 33 -1.87 -20.31 10.55
C THR A 33 -1.92 -19.26 9.45
N LEU A 34 -1.17 -18.17 9.62
CA LEU A 34 -1.00 -17.15 8.59
C LEU A 34 0.27 -17.43 7.81
N GLN A 35 0.16 -17.55 6.48
CA GLN A 35 1.29 -17.79 5.59
C GLN A 35 1.28 -16.79 4.45
N TRP A 36 2.47 -16.37 4.03
CA TRP A 36 2.62 -15.59 2.81
C TRP A 36 2.59 -16.54 1.62
N VAL A 37 1.65 -16.32 0.70
CA VAL A 37 1.54 -17.06 -0.56
C VAL A 37 1.90 -16.13 -1.70
N LYS A 38 2.74 -16.61 -2.62
CA LYS A 38 3.13 -15.84 -3.81
C LYS A 38 1.90 -15.62 -4.70
N ALA A 39 1.72 -14.39 -5.17
CA ALA A 39 0.69 -14.05 -6.15
C ALA A 39 0.93 -14.76 -7.50
N HIS A 40 -0.15 -15.01 -8.25
CA HIS A 40 -0.13 -15.56 -9.62
C HIS A 40 0.65 -16.86 -9.75
N ASN A 41 0.45 -17.77 -8.79
CA ASN A 41 1.07 -19.09 -8.77
C ASN A 41 0.03 -20.20 -8.89
N ASN A 42 -1.08 -19.93 -9.59
CA ASN A 42 -2.19 -20.86 -9.85
C ASN A 42 -2.85 -21.41 -8.57
N ASN A 43 -2.79 -20.66 -7.46
CA ASN A 43 -3.57 -20.98 -6.27
C ASN A 43 -4.98 -20.43 -6.48
N GLU A 44 -5.92 -21.31 -6.79
CA GLU A 44 -7.30 -20.96 -7.14
C GLU A 44 -7.98 -20.10 -6.07
N GLY A 45 -7.78 -20.41 -4.79
CA GLY A 45 -8.38 -19.64 -3.69
C GLY A 45 -7.83 -18.21 -3.59
N ASN A 46 -6.51 -18.05 -3.73
CA ASN A 46 -5.87 -16.74 -3.72
C ASN A 46 -6.25 -15.91 -4.96
N GLU A 47 -6.33 -16.55 -6.13
CA GLU A 47 -6.75 -15.89 -7.38
C GLU A 47 -8.23 -15.49 -7.35
N ALA A 48 -9.10 -16.34 -6.81
CA ALA A 48 -10.50 -16.02 -6.59
C ALA A 48 -10.66 -14.83 -5.63
N ALA A 49 -9.90 -14.80 -4.52
CA ALA A 49 -9.91 -13.69 -3.58
C ALA A 49 -9.44 -12.37 -4.23
N ASP A 50 -8.36 -12.39 -5.01
CA ASP A 50 -7.85 -11.22 -5.74
C ASP A 50 -8.88 -10.70 -6.77
N ARG A 51 -9.53 -11.60 -7.52
CA ARG A 51 -10.59 -11.23 -8.46
C ARG A 51 -11.77 -10.57 -7.75
N LEU A 52 -12.24 -11.14 -6.63
CA LEU A 52 -13.34 -10.57 -5.84
C LEU A 52 -12.97 -9.20 -5.26
N ALA A 53 -11.73 -9.03 -4.78
CA ALA A 53 -11.26 -7.74 -4.28
C ALA A 53 -11.26 -6.66 -5.38
N LYS A 54 -10.81 -6.99 -6.60
CA LYS A 54 -10.83 -6.09 -7.76
C LYS A 54 -12.25 -5.70 -8.17
N GLU A 55 -13.17 -6.66 -8.15
CA GLU A 55 -14.58 -6.41 -8.45
C GLU A 55 -15.22 -5.48 -7.40
N ALA A 56 -14.93 -5.70 -6.11
CA ALA A 56 -15.43 -4.88 -5.02
C ALA A 56 -14.96 -3.42 -5.12
N VAL A 57 -13.73 -3.15 -5.56
CA VAL A 57 -13.22 -1.78 -5.72
C VAL A 57 -14.00 -0.99 -6.79
N ASN A 58 -14.53 -1.68 -7.81
CA ASN A 58 -15.28 -1.04 -8.90
C ASN A 58 -16.78 -0.95 -8.62
N ASN A 59 -17.27 -1.54 -7.52
CA ASN A 59 -18.68 -1.51 -7.17
C ASN A 59 -19.06 -0.14 -6.59
N PRO A 60 -20.09 0.54 -7.14
CA PRO A 60 -20.49 1.89 -6.71
C PRO A 60 -21.02 1.95 -5.27
N ASN A 61 -21.42 0.81 -4.70
CA ASN A 61 -21.92 0.72 -3.33
C ASN A 61 -20.80 0.42 -2.30
N THR A 62 -19.55 0.28 -2.75
CA THR A 62 -18.43 0.00 -1.84
C THR A 62 -18.04 1.27 -1.09
N PHE A 63 -17.88 1.16 0.23
CA PHE A 63 -17.34 2.23 1.06
C PHE A 63 -15.90 2.57 0.63
N HIS A 64 -15.73 3.71 -0.02
CA HIS A 64 -14.42 4.24 -0.36
C HIS A 64 -13.76 4.85 0.88
N THR A 65 -12.94 4.04 1.57
CA THR A 65 -12.02 4.57 2.57
C THR A 65 -10.92 5.37 1.87
N GLN A 66 -10.92 6.70 2.02
CA GLN A 66 -9.80 7.51 1.54
C GLN A 66 -8.57 7.24 2.40
N ILE A 67 -7.66 6.42 1.88
CA ILE A 67 -6.35 6.20 2.48
C ILE A 67 -5.44 7.34 1.99
N PRO A 68 -4.90 8.19 2.87
CA PRO A 68 -3.98 9.25 2.46
C PRO A 68 -2.76 8.62 1.79
N ALA A 69 -2.30 9.24 0.70
CA ALA A 69 -1.12 8.79 0.01
C ALA A 69 0.06 8.69 0.99
N PRO A 70 0.89 7.63 0.90
CA PRO A 70 2.01 7.48 1.80
C PRO A 70 2.95 8.68 1.65
N MET A 71 3.54 9.13 2.76
CA MET A 71 4.44 10.29 2.80
C MET A 71 5.60 10.17 1.79
N SER A 72 6.08 8.95 1.53
CA SER A 72 7.10 8.69 0.50
C SER A 72 6.61 9.06 -0.91
N LYS A 73 5.36 8.74 -1.25
CA LYS A 73 4.74 9.10 -2.53
C LYS A 73 4.58 10.60 -2.64
N LEU A 74 4.15 11.27 -1.58
CA LEU A 74 4.05 12.73 -1.55
C LEU A 74 5.42 13.38 -1.76
N LYS A 75 6.45 12.97 -1.01
CA LYS A 75 7.83 13.47 -1.17
C LYS A 75 8.36 13.25 -2.60
N SER A 76 8.18 12.05 -3.14
CA SER A 76 8.57 11.74 -4.52
C SER A 76 7.85 12.63 -5.53
N THR A 77 6.56 12.87 -5.35
CA THR A 77 5.76 13.72 -6.26
C THR A 77 6.22 15.17 -6.21
N LEU A 78 6.50 15.70 -5.01
CA LEU A 78 7.05 17.05 -4.84
C LEU A 78 8.43 17.18 -5.49
N LEU A 79 9.31 16.19 -5.30
CA LEU A 79 10.63 16.15 -5.93
C LEU A 79 10.53 16.15 -7.46
N CYS A 80 9.70 15.28 -8.04
CA CYS A 80 9.50 15.22 -9.49
C CYS A 80 8.97 16.55 -10.05
N ARG A 81 8.03 17.19 -9.37
CA ARG A 81 7.54 18.52 -9.77
C ARG A 81 8.62 19.59 -9.68
N GLY A 82 9.44 19.56 -8.63
CA GLY A 82 10.58 20.47 -8.47
C GLY A 82 11.60 20.32 -9.59
N LEU A 83 11.99 19.08 -9.90
CA LEU A 83 12.94 18.77 -10.98
C LEU A 83 12.39 19.17 -12.36
N TYR A 84 11.11 18.92 -12.61
CA TYR A 84 10.48 19.33 -13.86
C TYR A 84 10.52 20.84 -14.05
N ARG A 85 10.17 21.62 -13.02
CA ARG A 85 10.25 23.08 -13.06
C ARG A 85 11.69 23.57 -13.27
N TRP A 86 12.63 23.04 -12.48
CA TRP A 86 14.04 23.36 -12.64
C TRP A 86 14.55 23.09 -14.07
N GLN A 87 14.16 21.97 -14.66
CA GLN A 87 14.54 21.62 -16.02
C GLN A 87 13.94 22.58 -17.05
N GLN A 88 12.68 23.01 -16.86
CA GLN A 88 12.05 24.00 -17.73
C GLN A 88 12.75 25.36 -17.63
N ASP A 89 13.06 25.80 -16.42
CA ASP A 89 13.78 27.07 -16.19
C ASP A 89 15.18 27.02 -16.81
N TRP A 90 15.87 25.88 -16.71
CA TRP A 90 17.17 25.67 -17.34
C TRP A 90 17.09 25.72 -18.87
N GLN A 91 16.08 25.07 -19.47
CA GLN A 91 15.91 25.04 -20.93
C GLN A 91 15.48 26.38 -21.52
N ASN A 92 14.68 27.14 -20.77
CA ASN A 92 14.14 28.43 -21.21
C ASN A 92 15.00 29.62 -20.77
N GLY A 93 16.07 29.38 -20.00
CA GLY A 93 17.00 30.41 -19.56
C GLY A 93 17.86 30.90 -20.72
N ASP A 94 17.79 32.20 -21.03
CA ASP A 94 18.61 32.86 -22.06
C ASP A 94 20.13 32.85 -21.76
N THR A 95 20.51 32.44 -20.54
CA THR A 95 21.89 32.47 -20.05
C THR A 95 22.71 31.20 -20.36
N GLY A 96 22.24 30.37 -21.30
CA GLY A 96 22.95 29.17 -21.74
C GLY A 96 24.14 29.48 -22.65
N ARG A 97 25.34 29.01 -22.31
CA ARG A 97 26.52 29.09 -23.18
C ARG A 97 26.27 28.25 -24.44
N ARG A 98 26.03 28.92 -25.57
CA ARG A 98 26.11 28.33 -26.91
C ARG A 98 27.59 28.05 -27.20
N THR A 99 27.99 26.78 -27.20
CA THR A 99 29.21 26.31 -27.89
C THR A 99 28.85 25.89 -29.29
#